data_AF-A0A699ZLY7-F1
#
_entry.id   AF-A0A699ZLY7-F1
#
_cell.length_a   1.000
_cell.length_b   1.000
_cell.length_c   1.000
_cell.angle_alpha   90.00
_cell.angle_beta   90.00
_cell.angle_gamma   90.00
#
_symmetry.space_group_name_H-M   'P 1'
#
loop_
_entity.id
_entity.type
_entity.pdbx_description
1 polymer ?
#
loop_
_entity_poly.entity_id
_entity_poly.type
_entity_poly.pdbx_seq_one_letter_code
_entity_poly.pdbx_strand_id
1 'polypeptide(L)'
;MGNSSSSLEERVYDAAASNDSATLQKLLDRVQNQQPVVDRRLLEFRDREGRTPLIVAAARNHQRCVQLLLQHGASVHFMNCLAEAKGGTALHEAARNGATHAPVCELLLAYGANPFVANPVGRTPLEEAMLAGR
;
A
#
# COMPACT_ATOMS: atom_id res chain seq x y z
N MET A 1 -12.30 -15.45 -23.77
CA MET A 1 -12.72 -14.05 -24.01
C MET A 1 -13.35 -13.55 -22.73
N GLY A 2 -12.60 -12.88 -21.87
CA GLY A 2 -13.09 -12.36 -20.58
C GLY A 2 -12.64 -10.92 -20.44
N ASN A 3 -13.59 -9.99 -20.52
CA ASN A 3 -13.51 -8.54 -20.34
C ASN A 3 -12.14 -7.99 -19.89
N SER A 4 -11.32 -7.54 -20.84
CA SER A 4 -10.07 -6.81 -20.59
C SER A 4 -10.27 -5.30 -20.44
N SER A 5 -11.46 -4.85 -20.08
CA SER A 5 -11.63 -3.53 -19.50
C SER A 5 -11.19 -3.60 -18.03
N SER A 6 -9.88 -3.64 -17.80
CA SER A 6 -9.32 -3.51 -16.45
C SER A 6 -9.95 -2.28 -15.79
N SER A 7 -10.65 -2.50 -14.68
CA SER A 7 -11.33 -1.40 -13.99
C SER A 7 -10.32 -0.33 -13.60
N LEU A 8 -10.76 0.91 -13.42
CA LEU A 8 -9.86 1.99 -13.01
C LEU A 8 -9.14 1.65 -11.68
N GLU A 9 -9.80 0.94 -10.78
CA GLU A 9 -9.19 0.40 -9.55
C GLU A 9 -7.98 -0.49 -9.85
N GLU A 10 -8.14 -1.45 -10.77
CA GLU A 10 -7.12 -2.43 -11.13
C GLU A 10 -5.91 -1.74 -11.78
N ARG A 11 -6.16 -0.73 -12.62
CA ARG A 11 -5.07 0.06 -13.24
C ARG A 11 -4.28 0.86 -12.22
N VAL A 12 -4.93 1.42 -11.20
CA VAL A 12 -4.26 2.12 -10.09
C VAL A 12 -3.42 1.14 -9.29
N TYR A 13 -3.97 -0.03 -8.99
CA TYR A 13 -3.26 -1.11 -8.31
C TYR A 13 -2.02 -1.56 -9.10
N ASP A 14 -2.17 -1.85 -10.39
CA ASP A 14 -1.09 -2.31 -11.26
C ASP A 14 0.03 -1.28 -11.42
N ALA A 15 -0.32 0.02 -11.50
CA ALA A 15 0.65 1.09 -11.56
C ALA A 15 1.46 1.20 -10.24
N ALA A 16 0.79 1.10 -9.09
CA ALA A 16 1.45 1.06 -7.78
C ALA A 16 2.33 -0.19 -7.62
N ALA A 17 1.84 -1.33 -8.11
CA ALA A 17 2.53 -2.62 -8.12
C ALA A 17 3.76 -2.63 -9.03
N SER A 18 3.78 -1.86 -10.13
CA SER A 18 4.86 -1.86 -11.13
C SER A 18 5.84 -0.68 -10.99
N ASN A 19 5.73 0.12 -9.92
CA ASN A 19 6.50 1.36 -9.71
C ASN A 19 6.26 2.43 -10.79
N ASP A 20 5.14 2.38 -11.51
CA ASP A 20 4.81 3.38 -12.52
C ASP A 20 4.14 4.59 -11.87
N SER A 21 4.97 5.40 -11.19
CA SER A 21 4.53 6.62 -10.53
C SER A 21 3.94 7.65 -11.49
N ALA A 22 4.38 7.68 -12.75
CA ALA A 22 3.90 8.63 -13.75
C ALA A 22 2.47 8.30 -14.18
N THR A 23 2.19 7.03 -14.48
CA THR A 23 0.83 6.57 -14.77
C THR A 23 -0.05 6.65 -13.54
N LEU A 24 0.45 6.27 -12.36
CA LEU A 24 -0.28 6.38 -11.10
C LEU A 24 -0.73 7.81 -10.84
N GLN A 25 0.17 8.79 -10.95
CA GLN A 25 -0.16 10.21 -10.80
C GLN A 25 -1.24 10.63 -11.78
N LYS A 26 -1.09 10.31 -13.08
CA LYS A 26 -2.09 10.66 -14.10
C LYS A 26 -3.46 10.05 -13.83
N LEU A 27 -3.51 8.83 -13.31
CA LEU A 27 -4.77 8.16 -12.96
C LEU A 27 -5.44 8.84 -11.76
N LEU A 28 -4.66 9.17 -10.72
CA LEU A 28 -5.16 9.86 -9.52
C LEU A 28 -5.61 11.30 -9.83
N ASP A 29 -4.84 12.05 -10.63
CA ASP A 29 -5.18 13.43 -11.02
C ASP A 29 -6.42 13.51 -11.91
N ARG A 30 -6.63 12.53 -12.79
CA ARG A 30 -7.83 12.47 -13.64
C ARG A 30 -9.10 12.30 -12.82
N VAL A 31 -9.02 11.50 -11.77
CA VAL A 31 -10.15 11.25 -10.85
C VAL A 31 -10.45 12.51 -10.05
N GLN A 32 -9.42 13.20 -9.55
CA GLN A 32 -9.57 14.42 -8.77
C GLN A 32 -10.17 15.60 -9.56
N ASN A 33 -9.92 15.66 -10.88
CA ASN A 33 -10.47 16.72 -11.75
C ASN A 33 -11.86 16.42 -12.30
N GLN A 34 -12.31 15.16 -12.30
CA GLN A 34 -13.63 14.78 -12.83
C GLN A 34 -14.68 14.52 -11.74
N GLN A 35 -14.27 14.31 -10.48
CA GLN A 35 -15.13 14.20 -9.31
C GLN A 35 -14.44 14.87 -8.10
N PRO A 36 -15.14 15.71 -7.31
CA PRO A 36 -14.53 16.44 -6.18
C PRO A 36 -14.17 15.55 -4.98
N VAL A 37 -14.45 14.25 -5.05
CA VAL A 37 -14.06 13.26 -4.05
C VAL A 37 -13.21 12.24 -4.80
N VAL A 38 -11.91 12.13 -4.46
CA VAL A 38 -11.10 10.99 -4.91
C VAL A 38 -11.90 9.75 -4.53
N ASP A 39 -12.31 8.95 -5.52
CA ASP A 39 -13.10 7.75 -5.28
C ASP A 39 -12.28 6.84 -4.38
N ARG A 40 -12.58 6.84 -3.07
CA ARG A 40 -11.83 6.09 -2.05
C ARG A 40 -11.70 4.62 -2.44
N ARG A 41 -12.67 4.11 -3.20
CA ARG A 41 -12.67 2.79 -3.84
C ARG A 41 -11.41 2.46 -4.61
N LEU A 42 -10.78 3.42 -5.29
CA LEU A 42 -9.53 3.22 -6.02
C LEU A 42 -8.35 2.91 -5.08
N LEU A 43 -8.29 3.59 -3.94
CA LEU A 43 -7.24 3.45 -2.93
C LEU A 43 -7.49 2.27 -1.99
N GLU A 44 -8.75 1.86 -1.90
CA GLU A 44 -9.24 0.75 -1.07
C GLU A 44 -9.36 -0.58 -1.84
N PHE A 45 -9.07 -0.59 -3.14
CA PHE A 45 -9.06 -1.81 -3.95
C PHE A 45 -8.19 -2.88 -3.30
N ARG A 46 -8.65 -4.13 -3.34
CA ARG A 46 -7.91 -5.27 -2.78
C ARG A 46 -7.76 -6.34 -3.84
N ASP A 47 -6.54 -6.83 -3.98
CA ASP A 47 -6.30 -8.02 -4.77
C ASP A 47 -6.79 -9.29 -4.05
N ARG A 48 -6.52 -10.46 -4.65
CA ARG A 48 -6.91 -11.77 -4.09
C ARG A 48 -6.26 -12.07 -2.73
N GLU A 49 -5.18 -11.38 -2.39
CA GLU A 49 -4.45 -11.51 -1.13
C GLU A 49 -4.87 -10.43 -0.10
N GLY A 50 -5.86 -9.60 -0.44
CA GLY A 50 -6.32 -8.51 0.40
C GLY A 50 -5.41 -7.29 0.42
N ARG A 51 -4.41 -7.21 -0.49
CA ARG A 51 -3.45 -6.10 -0.53
C ARG A 51 -4.06 -4.90 -1.23
N THR A 52 -3.92 -3.74 -0.60
CA THR A 52 -4.24 -2.44 -1.21
C THR A 52 -3.08 -1.93 -2.07
N PRO A 53 -3.33 -0.95 -2.98
CA PRO A 53 -2.25 -0.28 -3.71
C PRO A 53 -1.13 0.23 -2.80
N LEU A 54 -1.48 0.72 -1.60
CA LEU A 54 -0.50 1.19 -0.62
C LEU A 54 0.32 0.04 -0.03
N ILE A 55 -0.31 -1.08 0.30
CA ILE A 55 0.37 -2.27 0.84
C ILE A 55 1.36 -2.83 -0.19
N VAL A 56 0.96 -3.00 -1.45
CA VAL A 56 1.86 -3.55 -2.49
C VAL A 56 3.01 -2.59 -2.81
N ALA A 57 2.77 -1.28 -2.84
CA ALA A 57 3.82 -0.28 -3.04
C ALA A 57 4.82 -0.27 -1.87
N ALA A 58 4.34 -0.38 -0.63
CA ALA A 58 5.18 -0.43 0.56
C ALA A 58 6.00 -1.73 0.63
N ALA A 59 5.40 -2.86 0.29
CA ALA A 59 6.05 -4.18 0.24
C ALA A 59 7.17 -4.25 -0.82
N ARG A 60 7.14 -3.39 -1.85
CA ARG A 60 8.12 -3.34 -2.94
C ARG A 60 9.07 -2.13 -2.90
N ASN A 61 9.02 -1.33 -1.84
CA ASN A 61 9.83 -0.12 -1.68
C ASN A 61 9.56 0.97 -2.74
N HIS A 62 8.35 1.05 -3.29
CA HIS A 62 8.01 2.05 -4.29
C HIS A 62 7.70 3.39 -3.62
N GLN A 63 8.74 4.04 -3.07
CA GLN A 63 8.62 5.25 -2.24
C GLN A 63 7.77 6.34 -2.89
N ARG A 64 7.97 6.60 -4.19
CA ARG A 64 7.19 7.62 -4.90
C ARG A 64 5.71 7.22 -5.01
N CYS A 65 5.40 5.97 -5.32
CA CYS A 65 4.03 5.48 -5.35
C CYS A 65 3.37 5.54 -3.98
N VAL A 66 4.07 5.17 -2.90
CA VAL A 66 3.60 5.29 -1.51
C VAL A 66 3.25 6.75 -1.20
N GLN A 67 4.15 7.68 -1.51
CA GLN A 67 3.90 9.10 -1.29
C GLN A 67 2.66 9.61 -2.03
N LEU A 68 2.50 9.23 -3.30
CA LEU A 68 1.33 9.63 -4.10
C LEU A 68 0.03 9.09 -3.51
N LEU A 69 -0.01 7.80 -3.18
CA LEU A 69 -1.20 7.18 -2.60
C LEU A 69 -1.59 7.85 -1.28
N LEU A 70 -0.61 8.14 -0.41
CA LEU A 70 -0.83 8.83 0.86
C LEU A 70 -1.33 10.27 0.67
N GLN A 71 -0.73 11.03 -0.26
CA GLN A 71 -1.16 12.40 -0.60
C GLN A 71 -2.60 12.45 -1.12
N HIS A 72 -3.04 11.40 -1.81
CA HIS A 72 -4.40 11.24 -2.32
C HIS A 72 -5.37 10.62 -1.30
N GLY A 73 -4.93 10.38 -0.06
CA GLY A 73 -5.79 9.95 1.05
C GLY A 73 -5.90 8.44 1.24
N ALA A 74 -4.93 7.65 0.77
CA ALA A 74 -4.91 6.22 1.03
C ALA A 74 -4.76 5.94 2.53
N SER A 75 -5.61 5.07 3.06
CA SER A 75 -5.56 4.72 4.49
C SER A 75 -4.39 3.78 4.79
N VAL A 76 -3.58 4.18 5.78
CA VAL A 76 -2.48 3.39 6.34
C VAL A 76 -2.94 2.24 7.24
N HIS A 77 -4.22 2.21 7.60
CA HIS A 77 -4.78 1.27 8.57
C HIS A 77 -5.29 -0.04 7.94
N PHE A 78 -5.36 -0.11 6.61
CA PHE A 78 -5.75 -1.36 5.96
C PHE A 78 -4.71 -2.45 6.19
N MET A 79 -5.21 -3.66 6.37
CA MET A 79 -4.43 -4.86 6.60
C MET A 79 -4.76 -5.88 5.52
N ASN A 80 -3.73 -6.50 4.94
CA ASN A 80 -3.94 -7.67 4.09
C ASN A 80 -4.21 -8.91 4.96
N CYS A 81 -4.83 -9.93 4.37
CA CYS A 81 -5.08 -11.21 5.04
C CYS A 81 -4.36 -12.31 4.26
N LEU A 82 -3.07 -12.46 4.53
CA LEU A 82 -2.29 -13.59 4.05
C LEU A 82 -2.48 -14.75 5.04
N ALA A 83 -3.34 -15.72 4.68
CA ALA A 83 -3.71 -16.86 5.53
C ALA A 83 -2.51 -17.69 6.00
N GLU A 84 -1.39 -17.65 5.28
CA GLU A 84 -0.19 -18.45 5.56
C GLU A 84 1.07 -17.62 5.84
N ALA A 85 1.03 -16.30 5.58
CA ALA A 85 2.23 -15.47 5.59
C ALA A 85 1.94 -14.14 6.28
N LYS A 86 1.98 -14.12 7.62
CA LYS A 86 2.14 -12.91 8.44
C LYS A 86 1.49 -11.67 7.81
N GLY A 87 0.17 -11.65 7.64
CA GLY A 87 -0.51 -10.48 7.09
C GLY A 87 -0.16 -9.20 7.85
N GLY A 88 -0.64 -8.04 7.42
CA GLY A 88 -0.27 -6.80 8.07
C GLY A 88 -0.65 -5.55 7.31
N THR A 89 -0.45 -4.43 7.98
CA THR A 89 -0.56 -3.10 7.39
C THR A 89 0.61 -2.83 6.45
N ALA A 90 0.54 -1.74 5.67
CA ALA A 90 1.67 -1.29 4.86
C ALA A 90 2.97 -1.14 5.67
N LEU A 91 2.86 -0.75 6.96
CA LEU A 91 4.01 -0.63 7.85
C LEU A 91 4.61 -1.98 8.23
N HIS A 92 3.81 -3.05 8.40
CA HIS A 92 4.34 -4.40 8.61
C HIS A 92 5.13 -4.89 7.39
N GLU A 93 4.60 -4.68 6.19
CA GLU A 93 5.27 -5.08 4.95
C GLU A 93 6.58 -4.32 4.73
N ALA A 94 6.59 -3.02 4.98
CA ALA A 94 7.81 -2.21 4.91
C ALA A 94 8.83 -2.63 5.99
N ALA A 95 8.39 -2.79 7.24
CA ALA A 95 9.24 -3.15 8.36
C ALA A 95 9.87 -4.54 8.19
N ARG A 96 9.12 -5.50 7.64
CA ARG A 96 9.65 -6.83 7.30
C ARG A 96 10.86 -6.73 6.39
N ASN A 97 10.89 -5.78 5.45
CA ASN A 97 12.00 -5.62 4.52
C ASN A 97 13.26 -4.95 5.11
N GLY A 98 13.18 -4.44 6.35
CA GLY A 98 14.33 -3.90 7.07
C GLY A 98 14.79 -2.54 6.57
N ALA A 99 16.09 -2.24 6.72
CA ALA A 99 16.66 -0.92 6.46
C ALA A 99 16.46 -0.40 5.03
N THR A 100 16.33 -1.29 4.04
CA THR A 100 16.10 -0.91 2.64
C THR A 100 14.77 -0.17 2.44
N HIS A 101 13.79 -0.36 3.33
CA HIS A 101 12.47 0.29 3.28
C HIS A 101 12.32 1.38 4.35
N ALA A 102 13.39 1.81 5.01
CA ALA A 102 13.35 2.86 6.03
C ALA A 102 12.63 4.15 5.55
N PRO A 103 12.88 4.67 4.32
CA PRO A 103 12.16 5.84 3.83
C PRO A 103 10.65 5.62 3.67
N VAL A 104 10.21 4.39 3.35
CA VAL A 104 8.80 4.03 3.28
C VAL A 104 8.19 3.93 4.68
N CYS A 105 8.90 3.34 5.65
CA CYS A 105 8.47 3.30 7.04
C CYS A 105 8.27 4.72 7.60
N GLU A 106 9.24 5.62 7.37
CA GLU A 106 9.16 7.02 7.79
C GLU A 106 7.95 7.74 7.17
N LEU A 107 7.70 7.54 5.87
CA LEU A 107 6.52 8.10 5.20
C LEU A 107 5.23 7.57 5.82
N LEU A 108 5.11 6.26 6.05
CA LEU A 108 3.91 5.68 6.64
C LEU A 108 3.67 6.21 8.07
N LEU A 109 4.71 6.33 8.88
CA LEU A 109 4.64 6.90 10.23
C LEU A 109 4.24 8.38 10.20
N ALA A 110 4.79 9.16 9.28
CA ALA A 110 4.44 10.57 9.11
C ALA A 110 2.96 10.78 8.75
N TYR A 111 2.34 9.81 8.09
CA TYR A 111 0.91 9.80 7.76
C TYR A 111 0.04 9.06 8.79
N GLY A 112 0.58 8.80 10.00
CA GLY A 112 -0.20 8.28 11.13
C GLY A 112 -0.33 6.76 11.19
N ALA A 113 0.53 6.00 10.51
CA ALA A 113 0.57 4.56 10.69
C ALA A 113 0.92 4.22 12.15
N ASN A 114 0.17 3.30 12.77
CA ASN A 114 0.40 2.89 14.15
C ASN A 114 1.54 1.84 14.21
N PRO A 115 2.70 2.13 14.84
CA PRO A 115 3.80 1.18 14.98
C PRO A 115 3.55 0.07 16.03
N PHE A 116 2.45 0.14 16.78
CA PHE A 116 2.09 -0.82 17.83
C PHE A 116 0.92 -1.73 17.42
N VAL A 117 0.40 -1.58 16.20
CA VAL A 117 -0.71 -2.43 15.73
C VAL A 117 -0.21 -3.86 15.53
N ALA A 118 -0.84 -4.83 16.17
CA ALA A 118 -0.51 -6.23 15.94
C ALA A 118 -1.19 -6.75 14.67
N ASN A 119 -0.47 -7.54 13.89
CA ASN A 119 -1.01 -8.29 12.77
C ASN A 119 -1.77 -9.57 13.21
N PRO A 120 -2.32 -10.39 12.27
CA PRO A 120 -3.09 -11.57 12.64
C PRO A 120 -2.30 -12.65 13.39
N VAL A 121 -0.96 -12.62 13.33
CA VAL A 121 -0.09 -13.53 14.10
C VAL A 121 0.37 -12.91 15.43
N GLY A 122 -0.21 -11.78 15.83
CA GLY A 122 0.04 -11.12 17.10
C GLY A 122 1.34 -10.31 17.17
N ARG A 123 1.92 -9.94 16.02
CA ARG A 123 3.20 -9.22 15.95
C ARG A 123 3.01 -7.80 15.48
N THR A 124 3.75 -6.88 16.09
CA THR A 124 3.86 -5.48 15.66
C THR A 124 4.80 -5.32 14.46
N PRO A 125 4.76 -4.20 13.73
CA PRO A 125 5.71 -3.91 12.67
C PRO A 125 7.16 -3.97 13.16
N LEU A 126 7.42 -3.49 14.38
CA LEU A 126 8.77 -3.53 14.97
C LEU A 126 9.23 -4.97 15.19
N GLU A 127 8.38 -5.83 15.75
CA GLU A 127 8.71 -7.25 15.94
C GLU A 127 8.93 -7.98 14.60
N GLU A 128 8.19 -7.63 13.54
CA GLU A 128 8.45 -8.15 12.19
C GLU A 128 9.81 -7.72 11.64
N ALA A 129 10.22 -6.47 11.86
CA ALA A 129 11.55 -6.01 11.46
C ALA A 129 12.67 -6.77 12.20
N MET A 130 12.51 -6.97 13.51
CA MET A 130 13.49 -7.71 14.33
C MET A 130 13.60 -9.18 13.90
N LEU A 131 12.47 -9.82 13.58
CA LEU A 131 12.45 -11.21 13.11
C LEU A 131 12.98 -11.38 11.68
N ALA A 132 12.90 -10.34 10.85
CA ALA A 132 13.41 -10.39 9.49
C ALA A 132 14.94 -10.34 9.41
N GLY A 133 15.64 -9.99 10.51
CA GLY A 133 17.08 -10.17 10.66
C GLY A 133 17.94 -9.52 9.57
N ARG A 134 17.58 -8.32 9.14
CA ARG A 134 18.28 -7.56 8.08
C ARG A 134 18.94 -6.30 8.62
#